data_AF-A0A7G1ICI0-F1
#
_entry.id   AF-A0A7G1ICI0-F1
#
_cell.length_a   1.000
_cell.length_b   1.000
_cell.length_c   1.000
_cell.angle_alpha   90.00
_cell.angle_beta   90.00
_cell.angle_gamma   90.00
#
_symmetry.space_group_name_H-M   'P 1'
#
loop_
_entity.id
_entity.type
_entity.pdbx_description
1 polymer ?
#
loop_
_entity_poly.entity_id
_entity_poly.type
_entity_poly.pdbx_seq_one_letter_code
_entity_poly.pdbx_strand_id
1 'polypeptide(L)'
;MVEEVPGFIPQVLRRNDVSLLRADETVFNAMIDGWRAQMLARGLALDTIKGRCGIVSRFVEFTNEYPWRWRPLDVDQFLADLRSQEKPIALSTLRSYSNTISMFCSYVSDGRYGWVAFCEKQFGDVPSQICFEWNTPQHTTDDAVPPRRRAFTKAELQHLFDAVDDFVDEAHRTGSSAGSRRCVTRQHSRSGMPTGFGAANW
;
A
#
# COMPACT_ATOMS: atom_id res chain seq x y z
N MET A 1 31.85 20.27 -10.47
CA MET A 1 30.41 19.94 -10.49
C MET A 1 30.28 18.54 -9.94
N VAL A 2 29.85 18.40 -8.69
CA VAL A 2 29.78 17.08 -8.03
C VAL A 2 28.50 16.41 -8.49
N GLU A 3 28.67 15.35 -9.26
CA GLU A 3 27.62 14.53 -9.83
C GLU A 3 26.75 13.94 -8.71
N GLU A 4 25.47 14.30 -8.75
CA GLU A 4 24.46 13.98 -7.74
C GLU A 4 24.03 12.53 -7.94
N VAL A 5 24.67 11.60 -7.22
CA VAL A 5 24.30 10.18 -7.27
C VAL A 5 22.97 9.98 -6.51
N PRO A 6 21.89 9.57 -7.18
CA PRO A 6 20.61 9.31 -6.51
C PRO A 6 20.78 8.17 -5.49
N GLY A 7 20.42 8.45 -4.23
CA GLY A 7 20.60 7.52 -3.11
C GLY A 7 21.69 7.92 -2.11
N PHE A 8 22.41 9.02 -2.36
CA PHE A 8 23.39 9.53 -1.43
C PHE A 8 22.77 10.53 -0.45
N ILE A 9 23.21 10.52 0.82
CA ILE A 9 22.76 11.49 1.84
C ILE A 9 22.86 12.91 1.27
N PRO A 10 21.75 13.68 1.23
CA PRO A 10 21.73 15.03 0.69
C PRO A 10 22.89 15.88 1.21
N GLN A 11 23.54 16.63 0.32
CA GLN A 11 24.69 17.47 0.66
C GLN A 11 24.38 18.48 1.77
N VAL A 12 23.10 18.88 1.90
CA VAL A 12 22.59 19.75 2.96
C VAL A 12 22.78 19.15 4.35
N LEU A 13 22.68 17.82 4.50
CA LEU A 13 22.89 17.13 5.77
C LEU A 13 24.38 16.94 6.11
N ARG A 14 25.29 17.08 5.14
CA ARG A 14 26.74 16.93 5.35
C ARG A 14 27.41 18.18 5.89
N ARG A 15 26.75 19.33 5.76
CA ARG A 15 27.19 20.59 6.34
C ARG A 15 27.08 20.50 7.86
N ASN A 16 28.19 20.13 8.52
CA ASN A 16 28.32 20.08 9.99
C ASN A 16 28.15 21.46 10.67
N ASP A 17 27.93 22.51 9.87
CA ASP A 17 27.89 23.92 10.21
C ASP A 17 26.50 24.44 10.57
N VAL A 18 25.45 23.64 10.43
CA VAL A 18 24.08 24.03 10.80
C VAL A 18 23.57 23.13 11.90
N SER A 19 23.33 23.69 13.09
CA SER A 19 22.45 23.06 14.07
C SER A 19 21.07 22.94 13.43
N LEU A 20 20.75 21.78 12.88
CA LEU A 20 19.44 21.50 12.32
C LEU A 20 18.45 21.57 13.49
N LEU A 21 17.71 22.67 13.61
CA LEU A 21 16.50 22.69 14.42
C LEU A 21 15.62 21.54 13.92
N ARG A 22 15.34 20.55 14.78
CA ARG A 22 14.72 19.26 14.40
C ARG A 22 15.59 18.42 13.44
N ALA A 23 16.84 18.20 13.82
CA ALA A 23 17.77 17.31 13.11
C ALA A 23 17.15 15.94 12.82
N ASP A 24 16.46 15.36 13.81
CA ASP A 24 15.83 14.04 13.68
C ASP A 24 14.79 14.01 12.55
N GLU A 25 13.86 14.97 12.55
CA GLU A 25 12.79 15.06 11.54
C GLU A 25 13.35 15.33 10.14
N THR A 26 14.35 16.21 10.04
CA THR A 26 14.98 16.56 8.77
C THR A 26 15.68 15.34 8.16
N VAL A 27 16.40 14.58 8.98
CA VAL A 27 17.11 13.37 8.55
C VAL A 27 16.12 12.28 8.16
N PHE A 28 15.06 12.10 8.95
CA PHE A 28 14.00 11.15 8.63
C PHE A 28 13.31 11.47 7.29
N ASN A 29 12.95 12.74 7.05
CA ASN A 29 12.36 13.16 5.79
C ASN A 29 13.29 12.88 4.60
N ALA A 30 14.59 13.13 4.76
CA ALA A 30 15.58 12.81 3.74
C ALA A 30 15.72 11.28 3.49
N MET A 31 15.59 10.45 4.54
CA MET A 31 15.54 8.99 4.38
C MET A 31 14.31 8.57 3.58
N ILE A 32 13.13 9.15 3.87
CA ILE A 32 11.89 8.88 3.14
C ILE A 32 12.00 9.30 1.68
N ASP A 33 12.57 10.46 1.39
CA ASP A 33 12.78 10.94 0.01
C ASP A 33 13.73 10.03 -0.77
N GLY A 34 14.83 9.61 -0.14
CA GLY A 34 15.76 8.65 -0.73
C GLY A 34 15.11 7.28 -0.99
N TRP A 35 14.29 6.81 -0.06
CA TRP A 35 13.56 5.54 -0.21
C TRP A 35 12.51 5.62 -1.32
N ARG A 36 11.80 6.75 -1.41
CA ARG A 36 10.89 7.07 -2.52
C ARG A 36 11.62 7.02 -3.86
N ALA A 37 12.78 7.66 -3.97
CA ALA A 37 13.60 7.63 -5.19
C ALA A 37 14.06 6.20 -5.54
N GLN A 38 14.46 5.40 -4.55
CA GLN A 38 14.83 3.99 -4.75
C GLN A 38 13.65 3.18 -5.30
N MET A 39 12.45 3.33 -4.74
CA MET A 39 11.26 2.62 -5.21
C MET A 39 10.83 3.07 -6.62
N LEU A 40 10.95 4.37 -6.93
CA LEU A 40 10.72 4.90 -8.27
C LEU A 40 11.67 4.28 -9.30
N ALA A 41 12.97 4.22 -8.99
CA ALA A 41 13.97 3.62 -9.85
C ALA A 41 13.74 2.12 -10.10
N ARG A 42 13.07 1.43 -9.16
CA ARG A 42 12.66 0.03 -9.28
C ARG A 42 11.32 -0.17 -10.02
N GLY A 43 10.70 0.90 -10.51
CA GLY A 43 9.48 0.84 -11.31
C GLY A 43 8.19 0.64 -10.50
N LEU A 44 8.18 0.97 -9.21
CA LEU A 44 6.95 0.85 -8.41
C LEU A 44 5.96 1.98 -8.74
N ALA A 45 4.67 1.65 -8.71
CA ALA A 45 3.60 2.61 -8.91
C ALA A 45 3.58 3.69 -7.81
N LEU A 46 3.27 4.93 -8.19
CA LEU A 46 3.24 6.09 -7.28
C LEU A 46 2.30 5.89 -6.08
N ASP A 47 1.15 5.26 -6.29
CA ASP A 47 0.19 4.97 -5.22
C ASP A 47 0.74 3.98 -4.20
N THR A 48 1.50 2.98 -4.67
CA THR A 48 2.16 2.00 -3.78
C THR A 48 3.24 2.68 -2.96
N ILE A 49 4.01 3.56 -3.58
CA ILE A 49 5.06 4.35 -2.91
C ILE A 49 4.43 5.24 -1.82
N LYS A 50 3.37 5.98 -2.16
CA LYS A 50 2.66 6.84 -1.21
C LYS A 50 2.09 6.03 -0.03
N GLY A 51 1.48 4.88 -0.31
CA GLY A 51 0.99 3.98 0.72
C GLY A 51 2.08 3.49 1.66
N ARG A 52 3.25 3.13 1.11
CA ARG A 52 4.40 2.66 1.91
C ARG A 52 5.00 3.76 2.78
N CYS A 53 5.25 4.94 2.22
CA CYS A 53 5.72 6.10 2.99
C CYS A 53 4.74 6.43 4.13
N GLY A 54 3.42 6.41 3.86
CA GLY A 54 2.41 6.68 4.89
C GLY A 54 2.39 5.67 6.04
N ILE A 55 2.70 4.39 5.79
CA ILE A 55 2.84 3.39 6.86
C ILE A 55 4.04 3.71 7.76
N VAL A 56 5.17 4.10 7.18
CA VAL A 56 6.37 4.47 7.95
C VAL A 56 6.13 5.74 8.76
N SER A 57 5.49 6.75 8.18
CA SER A 57 5.09 7.97 8.93
C SER A 57 4.17 7.64 10.09
N ARG A 58 3.17 6.78 9.89
CA ARG A 58 2.28 6.32 10.97
C ARG A 58 3.05 5.58 12.08
N PHE A 59 4.08 4.83 11.72
CA PHE A 59 4.91 4.13 12.70
C PHE A 59 5.77 5.10 13.53
N VAL A 60 6.31 6.16 12.91
CA VAL A 60 6.95 7.28 13.65
C VAL A 60 5.94 7.93 14.60
N GLU A 61 4.74 8.24 14.13
CA GLU A 61 3.68 8.84 14.96
C GLU A 61 3.30 7.95 16.15
N PHE A 62 3.24 6.63 15.94
CA PHE A 62 2.94 5.66 16.99
C PHE A 62 4.04 5.57 18.05
N THR A 63 5.31 5.47 17.61
CA THR A 63 6.45 5.29 18.52
C THR A 63 6.93 6.61 19.13
N ASN A 64 6.60 7.74 18.50
CA ASN A 64 7.19 9.05 18.76
C ASN A 64 8.74 9.03 18.76
N GLU A 65 9.31 8.10 17.99
CA GLU A 65 10.75 7.84 17.89
C GLU A 65 11.14 7.60 16.43
N TYR A 66 12.44 7.72 16.15
CA TYR A 66 13.00 7.67 14.80
C TYR A 66 13.71 6.34 14.52
N PRO A 67 14.03 6.03 13.24
CA PRO A 67 14.49 4.69 12.83
C PRO A 67 15.74 4.15 13.53
N TRP A 68 16.63 5.03 14.00
CA TRP A 68 17.83 4.64 14.75
C TRP A 68 17.56 4.28 16.21
N ARG A 69 16.35 4.50 16.74
CA ARG A 69 15.96 4.13 18.12
C ARG A 69 14.89 3.04 18.19
N TRP A 70 14.35 2.63 17.04
CA TRP A 70 13.33 1.60 17.01
C TRP A 70 13.85 0.26 17.49
N ARG A 71 12.96 -0.47 18.16
CA ARG A 71 13.21 -1.80 18.71
C ARG A 71 12.20 -2.80 18.15
N PRO A 72 12.52 -4.10 18.20
CA PRO A 72 11.59 -5.14 17.78
C PRO A 72 10.24 -5.09 18.52
N LEU A 73 10.25 -4.71 19.80
CA LEU A 73 9.06 -4.55 20.64
C LEU A 73 8.13 -3.44 20.13
N ASP A 74 8.66 -2.39 19.52
CA ASP A 74 7.84 -1.27 19.04
C ASP A 74 6.97 -1.72 17.86
N VAL A 75 7.46 -2.66 17.03
CA VAL A 75 6.67 -3.32 15.98
C VAL A 75 5.58 -4.21 16.59
N ASP A 76 5.90 -5.01 17.60
CA ASP A 76 4.92 -5.86 18.28
C ASP A 76 3.75 -5.05 18.82
N GLN A 77 4.07 -3.94 19.51
CA GLN A 77 3.06 -3.04 20.08
C GLN A 77 2.23 -2.36 18.99
N PHE A 78 2.85 -1.90 17.91
CA PHE A 78 2.14 -1.27 16.80
C PHE A 78 1.16 -2.23 16.12
N LEU A 79 1.59 -3.45 15.85
CA LEU A 79 0.74 -4.46 15.23
C LEU A 79 -0.38 -4.93 16.18
N ALA A 80 -0.09 -5.05 17.48
CA ALA A 80 -1.08 -5.40 18.50
C ALA A 80 -2.14 -4.30 18.67
N ASP A 81 -1.74 -3.02 18.67
CA ASP A 81 -2.65 -1.89 18.76
C ASP A 81 -3.66 -1.89 17.60
N LEU A 82 -3.16 -1.97 16.36
CA LEU A 82 -4.00 -2.00 15.15
C LEU A 82 -5.03 -3.14 15.15
N ARG A 83 -4.73 -4.24 15.86
CA ARG A 83 -5.60 -5.40 15.96
C ARG A 83 -6.58 -5.32 17.14
N SER A 84 -6.28 -4.47 18.13
CA SER A 84 -7.09 -4.29 19.34
C SER A 84 -8.13 -3.16 19.19
N GLN A 85 -8.10 -2.42 18.07
CA GLN A 85 -9.08 -1.39 17.75
C GLN A 85 -10.49 -1.98 17.52
N GLU A 86 -11.54 -1.16 17.70
CA GLU A 86 -12.95 -1.56 17.52
C GLU A 86 -13.23 -2.23 16.17
N LYS A 87 -12.50 -1.81 15.13
CA LYS A 87 -12.51 -2.42 13.79
C LYS A 87 -11.13 -3.03 13.52
N PRO A 88 -10.89 -4.30 13.89
CA PRO A 88 -9.59 -4.91 13.72
C PRO A 88 -9.22 -5.01 12.25
N ILE A 89 -7.96 -4.69 11.93
CA ILE A 89 -7.45 -4.85 10.57
C ILE A 89 -7.24 -6.32 10.22
N ALA A 90 -7.42 -6.64 8.93
CA ALA A 90 -7.19 -7.99 8.43
C ALA A 90 -5.71 -8.41 8.56
N LEU A 91 -5.47 -9.70 8.78
CA LEU A 91 -4.11 -10.29 8.87
C LEU A 91 -3.24 -9.97 7.64
N SER A 92 -3.83 -9.97 6.45
CA SER A 92 -3.15 -9.57 5.22
C SER A 92 -2.64 -8.12 5.27
N THR A 93 -3.36 -7.24 5.94
CA THR A 93 -2.99 -5.83 6.11
C THR A 93 -1.87 -5.69 7.14
N LEU A 94 -1.96 -6.40 8.27
CA LEU A 94 -0.86 -6.47 9.26
C LEU A 94 0.45 -6.90 8.61
N ARG A 95 0.41 -7.96 7.78
CA ARG A 95 1.58 -8.43 7.03
C ARG A 95 2.11 -7.40 6.04
N SER A 96 1.22 -6.72 5.32
CA SER A 96 1.61 -5.65 4.41
C SER A 96 2.34 -4.52 5.15
N TYR A 97 1.87 -4.18 6.35
CA TYR A 97 2.47 -3.14 7.19
C TYR A 97 3.83 -3.58 7.73
N SER A 98 3.93 -4.78 8.32
CA SER A 98 5.20 -5.30 8.82
C SER A 98 6.23 -5.47 7.71
N ASN A 99 5.84 -5.94 6.53
CA ASN A 99 6.72 -6.02 5.36
C ASN A 99 7.19 -4.63 4.91
N THR A 100 6.30 -3.63 4.92
CA THR A 100 6.67 -2.25 4.56
C THR A 100 7.72 -1.68 5.52
N ILE A 101 7.55 -1.88 6.82
CA ILE A 101 8.51 -1.45 7.85
C ILE A 101 9.84 -2.20 7.65
N SER A 102 9.80 -3.52 7.46
CA SER A 102 11.00 -4.33 7.19
C SER A 102 11.78 -3.87 5.96
N MET A 103 11.07 -3.51 4.87
CA MET A 103 11.69 -2.98 3.65
C MET A 103 12.37 -1.63 3.88
N PHE A 104 11.74 -0.75 4.67
CA PHE A 104 12.33 0.53 5.03
C PHE A 104 13.57 0.36 5.92
N CYS A 105 13.48 -0.45 6.97
CA CYS A 105 14.63 -0.80 7.83
C CYS A 105 15.79 -1.38 7.03
N SER A 106 15.50 -2.29 6.09
CA SER A 106 16.53 -2.86 5.20
C SER A 106 17.21 -1.79 4.34
N TYR A 107 16.48 -0.76 3.90
CA TYR A 107 17.05 0.34 3.13
C TYR A 107 17.93 1.25 3.98
N VAL A 108 17.48 1.65 5.17
CA VAL A 108 18.25 2.57 6.04
C VAL A 108 19.45 1.88 6.72
N SER A 109 19.39 0.57 6.94
CA SER A 109 20.50 -0.20 7.49
C SER A 109 21.52 -0.66 6.45
N ASP A 110 21.25 -0.51 5.15
CA ASP A 110 22.21 -0.86 4.10
C ASP A 110 23.33 0.19 4.02
N GLY A 111 24.56 -0.24 4.35
CA GLY A 111 25.74 0.60 4.37
C GLY A 111 26.07 1.30 3.05
N ARG A 112 25.54 0.82 1.91
CA ARG A 112 25.74 1.42 0.58
C ARG A 112 25.10 2.81 0.46
N TYR A 113 24.04 3.09 1.22
CA TYR A 113 23.37 4.40 1.22
C TYR A 113 24.01 5.39 2.21
N GLY A 114 24.85 4.90 3.12
CA GLY A 114 25.61 5.72 4.07
C GLY A 114 24.84 6.18 5.31
N TRP A 115 23.54 5.86 5.42
CA TRP A 115 22.70 6.24 6.56
C TRP A 115 23.23 5.75 7.90
N VAL A 116 23.75 4.53 7.97
CA VAL A 116 24.35 3.96 9.18
C VAL A 116 25.48 4.83 9.73
N ALA A 117 26.49 5.12 8.91
CA ALA A 117 27.64 5.94 9.33
C ALA A 117 27.24 7.38 9.68
N PHE A 118 26.22 7.91 9.00
CA PHE A 118 25.69 9.24 9.30
C PHE A 118 24.97 9.28 10.64
N CYS A 119 24.06 8.33 10.89
CA CYS A 119 23.31 8.24 12.14
C CYS A 119 24.23 7.97 13.33
N GLU A 120 25.23 7.11 13.17
CA GLU A 120 26.25 6.86 14.20
C GLU A 120 26.96 8.16 14.59
N LYS A 121 27.39 8.96 13.61
CA LYS A 121 28.08 10.23 13.84
C LYS A 121 27.16 11.30 14.46
N GLN A 122 25.91 11.39 14.01
CA GLN A 122 25.00 12.48 14.41
C GLN A 122 24.22 12.19 15.68
N PHE A 123 23.79 10.94 15.87
CA PHE A 123 22.88 10.54 16.94
C PHE A 123 23.50 9.54 17.93
N GLY A 124 24.66 8.96 17.61
CA GLY A 124 25.30 7.93 18.43
C GLY A 124 24.60 6.57 18.37
N ASP A 125 23.66 6.39 17.45
CA ASP A 125 22.88 5.17 17.27
C ASP A 125 22.64 4.91 15.78
N VAL A 126 22.27 3.69 15.42
CA VAL A 126 22.17 3.25 14.02
C VAL A 126 20.83 2.59 13.71
N PRO A 127 20.26 2.84 12.52
CA PRO A 127 19.08 2.12 12.08
C PRO A 127 19.39 0.63 11.94
N SER A 128 18.50 -0.23 12.43
CA SER A 128 18.62 -1.69 12.36
C SER A 128 17.35 -2.35 11.83
N GLN A 129 17.46 -3.62 11.43
CA GLN A 129 16.28 -4.43 11.17
C GLN A 129 15.58 -4.74 12.50
N ILE A 130 14.30 -4.41 12.57
CA ILE A 130 13.45 -4.65 13.75
C ILE A 130 12.35 -5.68 13.46
N CYS A 131 12.08 -5.96 12.18
CA CYS A 131 11.13 -6.98 11.76
C CYS A 131 11.87 -8.29 11.46
N PHE A 132 11.54 -9.31 12.24
CA PHE A 132 12.06 -10.66 12.18
C PHE A 132 10.94 -11.69 12.00
N GLU A 133 11.31 -12.92 11.72
CA GLU A 133 10.36 -14.03 11.54
C GLU A 133 9.50 -14.30 12.78
N TRP A 134 10.01 -13.98 13.98
CA TRP A 134 9.34 -14.26 15.25
C TRP A 134 8.41 -13.15 15.74
N ASN A 135 8.53 -11.92 15.25
CA ASN A 135 7.67 -10.78 15.64
C ASN A 135 6.78 -10.25 14.51
N THR A 136 6.77 -10.91 13.36
CA THR A 136 5.88 -10.56 12.25
C THR A 136 4.91 -11.68 11.94
N PRO A 137 3.68 -11.38 11.50
CA PRO A 137 2.73 -12.43 11.16
C PRO A 137 3.27 -13.26 9.99
N GLN A 138 3.46 -14.55 10.23
CA GLN A 138 3.99 -15.46 9.21
C GLN A 138 2.97 -15.72 8.10
N HIS A 139 3.50 -16.05 6.92
CA HIS A 139 2.70 -16.49 5.79
C HIS A 139 2.37 -17.98 5.94
N THR A 140 1.52 -18.36 6.89
CA THR A 140 0.96 -19.71 6.88
C THR A 140 0.05 -19.78 5.66
N THR A 141 0.29 -20.74 4.78
CA THR A 141 -0.40 -20.97 3.49
C THR A 141 -1.91 -21.23 3.61
N ASP A 142 -2.50 -20.99 4.78
CA ASP A 142 -3.87 -21.26 5.16
C ASP A 142 -4.49 -20.08 5.94
N ASP A 143 -4.16 -18.85 5.57
CA ASP A 143 -5.06 -17.74 5.90
C ASP A 143 -6.36 -17.94 5.13
N ALA A 144 -7.29 -18.64 5.79
CA ALA A 144 -8.68 -18.83 5.44
C ALA A 144 -9.12 -17.74 4.45
N VAL A 145 -9.13 -18.11 3.17
CA VAL A 145 -9.61 -17.24 2.10
C VAL A 145 -10.98 -16.78 2.56
N PRO A 146 -11.20 -15.47 2.81
CA PRO A 146 -12.51 -15.03 3.27
C PRO A 146 -13.54 -15.55 2.26
N PRO A 147 -14.70 -16.09 2.69
CA PRO A 147 -15.61 -16.80 1.80
C PRO A 147 -16.01 -16.00 0.54
N ARG A 148 -15.88 -14.67 0.59
CA ARG A 148 -16.03 -13.73 -0.52
C ARG A 148 -15.00 -13.79 -1.66
N ARG A 149 -13.85 -14.45 -1.48
CA ARG A 149 -12.75 -14.54 -2.48
C ARG A 149 -12.25 -15.97 -2.70
N ARG A 150 -13.08 -16.97 -2.37
CA ARG A 150 -12.82 -18.36 -2.68
C ARG A 150 -12.66 -18.54 -4.20
N ALA A 151 -11.67 -19.31 -4.63
CA ALA A 151 -11.59 -19.74 -6.02
C ALA A 151 -12.84 -20.56 -6.38
N PHE A 152 -13.35 -20.39 -7.60
CA PHE A 152 -14.43 -21.23 -8.10
C PHE A 152 -14.02 -22.71 -8.06
N THR A 153 -14.94 -23.56 -7.66
CA THR A 153 -14.80 -25.00 -7.86
C THR A 153 -14.88 -25.34 -9.34
N LYS A 154 -14.41 -26.54 -9.69
CA LYS A 154 -14.56 -27.07 -11.05
C LYS A 154 -16.02 -27.09 -11.51
N ALA A 155 -16.96 -27.40 -10.62
CA ALA A 155 -18.39 -27.41 -10.93
C ALA A 155 -18.95 -25.99 -11.18
N GLU A 156 -18.56 -25.02 -10.36
CA GLU A 156 -18.97 -23.61 -10.54
C GLU A 156 -18.37 -23.01 -11.82
N LEU A 157 -17.13 -23.36 -12.17
CA LEU A 157 -16.54 -22.97 -13.47
C LEU A 157 -17.28 -23.59 -14.64
N GLN A 158 -17.68 -24.87 -14.54
CA GLN A 158 -18.48 -25.51 -15.58
C GLN A 158 -19.81 -24.77 -15.77
N HIS A 159 -20.55 -24.50 -14.69
CA HIS A 159 -21.80 -23.75 -14.76
C HIS A 159 -21.63 -22.32 -15.31
N LEU A 160 -20.50 -21.66 -15.02
CA LEU A 160 -20.19 -20.36 -15.59
C LEU A 160 -20.01 -20.45 -17.11
N PHE A 161 -19.28 -21.46 -17.59
CA PHE A 161 -19.08 -21.65 -19.02
C PHE A 161 -20.36 -22.06 -19.74
N ASP A 162 -21.16 -22.97 -19.16
CA ASP A 162 -22.46 -23.36 -19.72
C ASP A 162 -23.38 -22.14 -19.87
N ALA A 163 -23.42 -21.24 -18.87
CA ALA A 163 -24.21 -20.01 -18.94
C ALA A 163 -23.70 -19.01 -20.00
N VAL A 164 -22.39 -18.99 -20.26
CA VAL A 164 -21.81 -18.17 -21.34
C VAL A 164 -22.13 -18.76 -22.70
N ASP A 165 -22.06 -20.08 -22.85
CA ASP A 165 -22.43 -20.78 -24.09
C ASP A 165 -23.91 -20.58 -24.41
N ASP A 166 -24.80 -20.71 -23.41
CA ASP A 166 -26.23 -20.41 -23.55
C ASP A 166 -26.49 -18.97 -24.03
N PHE A 167 -25.72 -18.00 -23.51
CA PHE A 167 -25.83 -16.60 -23.92
C PHE A 167 -25.37 -16.38 -25.37
N VAL A 168 -24.31 -17.08 -25.79
CA VAL A 168 -23.82 -17.07 -27.18
C VAL A 168 -24.82 -17.74 -28.11
N ASP A 169 -25.40 -18.87 -27.71
CA ASP A 169 -26.42 -19.58 -28.48
C ASP A 169 -27.71 -18.76 -28.62
N GLU A 170 -28.14 -18.06 -27.57
CA GLU A 170 -29.27 -17.12 -27.64
C GLU A 170 -28.97 -15.96 -28.61
N ALA A 171 -27.75 -15.40 -28.57
CA ALA A 171 -27.32 -14.36 -29.49
C ALA A 171 -27.25 -14.87 -30.95
N HIS A 172 -26.87 -16.12 -31.18
CA HIS A 172 -26.89 -16.75 -32.50
C HIS A 172 -28.31 -17.03 -32.99
N ARG A 173 -29.22 -17.46 -32.10
CA ARG A 173 -30.62 -17.72 -32.43
C ARG A 173 -31.37 -16.45 -32.78
N THR A 174 -31.11 -15.37 -32.04
CA THR A 174 -31.66 -14.03 -32.33
C THR A 174 -30.96 -13.32 -33.50
N GLY A 175 -29.70 -13.67 -33.79
CA GLY A 175 -28.92 -13.17 -34.94
C GLY A 175 -29.09 -13.95 -36.24
N SER A 176 -29.84 -15.05 -36.25
CA SER A 176 -30.13 -15.83 -37.46
C SER A 176 -31.22 -15.22 -38.34
N SER A 177 -31.78 -14.07 -37.96
CA SER A 177 -32.51 -13.16 -38.85
C SER A 177 -31.73 -11.85 -39.02
N ALA A 178 -31.01 -11.77 -40.15
CA ALA A 178 -30.28 -10.61 -40.67
C ALA A 178 -28.94 -10.26 -40.00
N GLY A 179 -27.88 -10.40 -40.81
CA GLY A 179 -26.52 -10.07 -40.44
C GLY A 179 -26.26 -8.59 -40.12
N SER A 180 -25.06 -8.39 -39.59
CA SER A 180 -24.35 -7.13 -39.38
C SER A 180 -24.54 -6.43 -38.03
N ARG A 181 -23.49 -6.60 -37.20
CA ARG A 181 -22.89 -5.61 -36.29
C ARG A 181 -23.85 -4.64 -35.60
N ARG A 182 -24.13 -4.90 -34.33
CA ARG A 182 -24.38 -3.82 -33.38
C ARG A 182 -23.86 -4.19 -31.99
N CYS A 183 -22.65 -3.74 -31.67
CA CYS A 183 -22.29 -3.47 -30.28
C CYS A 183 -23.31 -2.44 -29.76
N VAL A 184 -24.35 -2.89 -29.07
CA VAL A 184 -25.30 -1.97 -28.42
C VAL A 184 -24.66 -1.54 -27.11
N THR A 185 -23.96 -0.40 -27.17
CA THR A 185 -23.75 0.48 -26.03
C THR A 185 -25.11 0.78 -25.41
N ARG A 186 -25.35 0.32 -24.18
CA ARG A 186 -26.61 0.57 -23.46
C ARG A 186 -26.68 2.06 -23.11
N GLN A 187 -27.38 2.84 -23.94
CA GLN A 187 -27.75 4.21 -23.63
C GLN A 187 -28.76 4.21 -22.47
N HIS A 188 -28.39 4.85 -21.35
CA HIS A 188 -29.35 5.31 -20.35
C HIS A 188 -30.15 6.46 -20.95
N SER A 189 -31.34 6.20 -21.49
CA SER A 189 -32.29 7.24 -21.85
C SER A 189 -33.19 7.56 -20.65
N ARG A 190 -32.95 8.73 -20.05
CA ARG A 190 -33.97 9.47 -19.29
C ARG A 190 -35.21 9.69 -20.17
N SER A 191 -36.39 9.44 -19.62
CA SER A 191 -37.61 10.16 -20.01
C SER A 191 -38.51 10.34 -18.78
N GLY A 192 -38.76 11.59 -18.40
CA GLY A 192 -40.00 11.99 -17.71
C GLY A 192 -41.20 11.65 -18.58
N MET A 193 -42.46 11.76 -18.17
CA MET A 193 -43.19 12.57 -17.18
C MET A 193 -44.62 11.92 -17.13
N PRO A 194 -45.56 12.24 -16.22
CA PRO A 194 -46.23 13.53 -16.29
C PRO A 194 -46.69 14.14 -14.96
N THR A 195 -46.77 15.46 -15.02
CA THR A 195 -47.53 16.37 -14.18
C THR A 195 -49.01 15.99 -14.09
N GLY A 196 -49.54 15.95 -12.86
CA GLY A 196 -50.96 15.87 -12.55
C GLY A 196 -51.23 16.60 -11.23
N PHE A 197 -51.80 17.79 -11.35
CA PHE A 197 -52.22 18.73 -10.31
C PHE A 197 -53.23 18.12 -9.31
N GLY A 198 -53.13 18.51 -8.03
CA GLY A 198 -54.14 18.29 -7.00
C GLY A 198 -53.85 19.13 -5.76
N ALA A 199 -54.49 20.28 -5.66
CA ALA A 199 -54.31 21.31 -4.63
C ALA A 199 -55.08 21.02 -3.33
N ALA A 200 -54.74 21.80 -2.30
CA ALA A 200 -55.55 22.20 -1.14
C ALA A 200 -55.69 21.13 -0.01
N ASN A 201 -55.65 21.46 1.30
CA ASN A 201 -55.66 22.75 1.98
C ASN A 201 -55.46 22.52 3.51
N TRP A 202 -55.03 23.59 4.18
CA TRP A 202 -54.97 23.88 5.64
C TRP A 202 -53.89 23.20 6.48
#